data_AF-A0A4Y9ZMU0-F1
#
_entry.id   AF-A0A4Y9ZMU0-F1
#
_cell.length_a   1.000
_cell.length_b   1.000
_cell.length_c   1.000
_cell.angle_alpha   90.00
_cell.angle_beta   90.00
_cell.angle_gamma   90.00
#
_symmetry.space_group_name_H-M   'P 1'
#
loop_
_entity.id
_entity.type
_entity.pdbx_description
1 polymer ?
#
loop_
_entity_poly.entity_id
_entity_poly.type
_entity_poly.pdbx_seq_one_letter_code
_entity_poly.pdbx_strand_id
1 'polypeptide(L)'
;MGLFSRKKNTDAADAAPKKEKGSWKRPANTAFKQQRLKAWQPILTPKTVLPTLFIIGILFAPIGGLLVWGSSLATEITVNYTDCDTLTPAANVQDARNNLVDVPHFNYRLRSSESGKQPSQNPQYAFIQNNDNPDITARSQCVVQFDVPYDLDASILFYYKLTNFFQNHRRYVQSYDSDQLKGQNRSIHDLQNGNCKPVATTNDRAIYPCGLIANSLFNDTFSNLTLLNPSAGSPSTYDFTANGIAWNGERKKY
;
A
#
# COMPACT_ATOMS: atom_id res chain seq x y z
N MET A 1 -42.84 -17.46 24.36
CA MET A 1 -43.94 -18.23 25.00
C MET A 1 -43.58 -19.71 24.93
N GLY A 2 -43.75 -20.43 26.04
CA GLY A 2 -43.53 -21.87 26.12
C GLY A 2 -42.86 -22.32 27.42
N LEU A 3 -43.58 -22.15 28.53
CA LEU A 3 -43.32 -22.72 29.86
C LEU A 3 -43.00 -24.23 29.79
N PHE A 4 -41.95 -24.69 30.48
CA PHE A 4 -41.80 -26.10 30.80
C PHE A 4 -41.82 -26.34 32.31
N SER A 5 -42.85 -27.11 32.67
CA SER A 5 -43.27 -27.56 33.99
C SER A 5 -42.21 -28.43 34.70
N ARG A 6 -41.97 -28.09 35.96
CA ARG A 6 -41.09 -28.80 36.91
C ARG A 6 -41.84 -30.01 37.49
N LYS A 7 -41.53 -31.23 37.04
CA LYS A 7 -42.02 -32.46 37.67
C LYS A 7 -40.98 -32.95 38.68
N LYS A 8 -41.35 -32.94 39.95
CA LYS A 8 -40.60 -33.55 41.07
C LYS A 8 -40.97 -35.03 41.07
N ASN A 9 -39.99 -35.93 41.01
CA ASN A 9 -40.21 -37.32 41.42
C ASN A 9 -39.00 -37.83 42.20
N THR A 10 -39.35 -38.51 43.28
CA THR A 10 -38.61 -38.96 44.46
C THR A 10 -37.59 -40.07 44.19
N ASP A 11 -36.51 -40.00 44.97
CA ASP A 11 -35.58 -41.04 45.44
C ASP A 11 -35.62 -42.41 44.75
N ALA A 12 -34.54 -42.72 44.03
CA ALA A 12 -34.10 -44.09 43.78
C ALA A 12 -32.58 -44.14 43.98
N ALA A 13 -32.19 -44.99 44.93
CA ALA A 13 -30.87 -45.16 45.50
C ALA A 13 -29.74 -45.38 44.49
N ASP A 14 -28.55 -44.97 44.93
CA ASP A 14 -27.23 -45.30 44.39
C ASP A 14 -27.11 -46.72 43.84
N ALA A 15 -26.70 -46.81 42.58
CA ALA A 15 -26.06 -48.01 42.03
C ALA A 15 -24.86 -47.57 41.18
N ALA A 16 -23.71 -47.45 41.84
CA ALA A 16 -22.42 -47.40 41.16
C ALA A 16 -22.23 -48.67 40.30
N PRO A 17 -21.76 -48.56 39.05
CA PRO A 17 -21.57 -49.74 38.22
C PRO A 17 -20.40 -50.57 38.75
N LYS A 18 -20.67 -51.85 39.02
CA LYS A 18 -19.68 -52.85 39.42
C LYS A 18 -18.53 -52.90 38.39
N LYS A 19 -17.30 -52.69 38.86
CA LYS A 19 -16.08 -52.91 38.08
C LYS A 19 -15.89 -54.41 37.85
N GLU A 20 -16.18 -54.89 36.63
CA GLU A 20 -15.67 -56.17 36.16
C GLU A 20 -14.15 -56.10 36.02
N LYS A 21 -13.44 -57.01 36.69
CA LYS A 21 -12.00 -57.22 36.53
C LYS A 21 -11.77 -58.03 35.25
N GLY A 22 -11.34 -57.35 34.19
CA GLY A 22 -10.80 -57.98 32.98
C GLY A 22 -10.06 -57.00 32.07
N SER A 23 -8.78 -57.30 31.79
CA SER A 23 -7.91 -56.74 30.71
C SER A 23 -7.02 -55.52 31.03
N TRP A 24 -5.74 -55.80 31.31
CA TRP A 24 -4.66 -54.84 31.63
C TRP A 24 -4.02 -54.14 30.39
N LYS A 25 -4.55 -54.29 29.18
CA LYS A 25 -4.00 -53.62 27.96
C LYS A 25 -5.06 -52.99 27.05
N ARG A 26 -6.28 -52.74 27.55
CA ARG A 26 -7.34 -52.13 26.72
C ARG A 26 -7.28 -50.60 26.78
N PRO A 27 -7.26 -49.91 25.62
CA PRO A 27 -7.35 -48.46 25.61
C PRO A 27 -8.69 -47.98 26.18
N ALA A 28 -8.67 -46.81 26.83
CA ALA A 28 -9.86 -46.25 27.47
C ALA A 28 -10.97 -45.97 26.45
N ASN A 29 -12.20 -46.34 26.82
CA ASN A 29 -13.40 -46.21 25.99
C ASN A 29 -13.97 -44.78 26.07
N THR A 30 -13.23 -43.81 25.52
CA THR A 30 -13.67 -42.41 25.39
C THR A 30 -13.87 -42.03 23.93
N ALA A 31 -14.82 -41.14 23.66
CA ALA A 31 -15.16 -40.71 22.28
C ALA A 31 -13.96 -40.15 21.51
N PHE A 32 -13.02 -39.48 22.21
CA PHE A 32 -11.78 -38.98 21.63
C PHE A 32 -10.82 -40.11 21.23
N LYS A 33 -10.51 -41.04 22.16
CA LYS A 33 -9.56 -42.14 21.90
C LYS A 33 -10.10 -43.17 20.90
N GLN A 34 -11.42 -43.26 20.75
CA GLN A 34 -12.08 -44.13 19.79
C GLN A 34 -12.44 -43.46 18.47
N GLN A 35 -12.07 -42.18 18.27
CA GLN A 35 -12.40 -41.42 17.06
C GLN A 35 -13.90 -41.36 16.76
N ARG A 36 -14.72 -41.32 17.81
CA ARG A 36 -16.20 -41.19 17.77
C ARG A 36 -16.65 -39.82 18.26
N LEU A 37 -15.82 -38.81 18.07
CA LEU A 37 -16.22 -37.44 18.35
C LEU A 37 -17.38 -37.05 17.44
N LYS A 38 -18.27 -36.19 17.94
CA LYS A 38 -19.38 -35.67 17.16
C LYS A 38 -18.81 -34.86 16.00
N ALA A 39 -18.80 -35.46 14.82
CA ALA A 39 -18.40 -34.81 13.59
C ALA A 39 -19.66 -34.43 12.79
N TRP A 40 -19.62 -33.27 12.15
CA TRP A 40 -20.58 -32.92 11.12
C TRP A 40 -19.93 -33.16 9.77
N GLN A 41 -20.55 -34.00 8.94
CA GLN A 41 -20.10 -34.28 7.59
C GLN A 41 -21.05 -33.56 6.62
N PRO A 42 -20.65 -32.43 6.04
CA PRO A 42 -21.49 -31.72 5.09
C PRO A 42 -21.58 -32.52 3.79
N ILE A 43 -22.76 -33.08 3.50
CA ILE A 43 -23.04 -33.67 2.20
C ILE A 43 -23.53 -32.55 1.28
N LEU A 44 -22.69 -32.20 0.29
CA LEU A 44 -22.99 -31.17 -0.70
C LEU A 44 -24.00 -31.71 -1.70
N THR A 45 -25.29 -31.49 -1.41
CA THR A 45 -26.39 -31.81 -2.33
C THR A 45 -26.90 -30.54 -3.01
N PRO A 46 -27.48 -30.61 -4.22
CA PRO A 46 -28.03 -29.42 -4.88
C PRO A 46 -29.04 -28.65 -4.01
N LYS A 47 -29.77 -29.36 -3.13
CA LYS A 47 -30.74 -28.77 -2.19
C LYS A 47 -30.10 -27.89 -1.10
N THR A 48 -28.84 -28.14 -0.72
CA THR A 48 -28.12 -27.33 0.28
C THR A 48 -27.19 -26.32 -0.36
N VAL A 49 -26.57 -26.67 -1.50
CA VAL A 49 -25.59 -25.82 -2.18
C VAL A 49 -26.25 -24.64 -2.89
N LEU A 50 -27.35 -24.86 -3.63
CA LEU A 50 -27.99 -23.79 -4.40
C LEU A 50 -28.47 -22.62 -3.51
N PRO A 51 -29.22 -22.84 -2.41
CA PRO A 51 -29.63 -21.74 -1.53
C PRO A 51 -28.44 -21.00 -0.91
N THR A 52 -27.39 -21.73 -0.53
CA THR A 52 -26.18 -21.14 0.05
C THR A 52 -25.50 -20.20 -0.93
N LEU A 53 -25.37 -20.60 -2.21
CA LEU A 53 -24.80 -19.75 -3.25
C LEU A 53 -25.67 -18.51 -3.53
N PHE A 54 -27.00 -18.64 -3.54
CA PHE A 54 -27.89 -17.48 -3.69
C PHE A 54 -27.76 -16.50 -2.54
N ILE A 55 -27.65 -16.97 -1.29
CA ILE A 55 -27.42 -16.12 -0.12
C ILE A 55 -26.10 -15.37 -0.25
N ILE A 56 -25.02 -16.06 -0.61
CA ILE A 56 -23.70 -15.43 -0.84
C ILE A 56 -23.80 -14.40 -1.97
N GLY A 57 -24.48 -14.72 -3.07
CA GLY A 57 -24.67 -13.82 -4.20
C GLY A 57 -25.44 -12.56 -3.83
N ILE A 58 -26.56 -12.70 -3.10
CA ILE A 58 -27.35 -11.55 -2.61
C ILE A 58 -26.56 -10.69 -1.62
N LEU A 59 -25.62 -11.27 -0.87
CA LEU A 59 -24.76 -10.53 0.05
C LEU A 59 -23.61 -9.82 -0.69
N PHE A 60 -22.96 -10.48 -1.65
CA PHE A 60 -21.81 -9.92 -2.38
C PHE A 60 -22.19 -9.00 -3.53
N ALA A 61 -23.35 -9.15 -4.15
CA ALA A 61 -23.81 -8.24 -5.21
C ALA A 61 -23.91 -6.77 -4.76
N PRO A 62 -24.57 -6.41 -3.64
CA PRO A 62 -24.62 -5.01 -3.19
C PRO A 62 -23.25 -4.52 -2.73
N ILE A 63 -22.43 -5.36 -2.09
CA ILE A 63 -21.07 -4.99 -1.69
C ILE A 63 -20.21 -4.69 -2.94
N GLY A 64 -20.28 -5.54 -3.96
CA GLY A 64 -19.59 -5.32 -5.23
C GLY A 64 -20.06 -4.03 -5.91
N GLY A 65 -21.37 -3.78 -5.94
CA GLY A 65 -21.94 -2.52 -6.45
C GLY A 65 -21.41 -1.29 -5.71
N LEU A 66 -21.38 -1.33 -4.38
CA LEU A 66 -20.84 -0.25 -3.55
C LEU A 66 -19.33 -0.03 -3.79
N LEU A 67 -18.55 -1.09 -3.94
CA LEU A 67 -17.11 -1.00 -4.22
C LEU A 67 -16.83 -0.41 -5.60
N VAL A 68 -17.58 -0.83 -6.63
CA VAL A 68 -17.46 -0.29 -7.99
C VAL A 68 -17.85 1.19 -8.01
N TRP A 69 -18.95 1.55 -7.35
CA TRP A 69 -19.35 2.94 -7.20
C TRP A 69 -18.28 3.77 -6.48
N GLY A 70 -17.74 3.30 -5.36
CA GLY A 70 -16.64 3.98 -4.66
C GLY A 70 -15.38 4.15 -5.52
N SER A 71 -15.04 3.14 -6.32
CA SER A 71 -13.91 3.21 -7.27
C SER A 71 -14.14 4.19 -8.43
N SER A 72 -15.38 4.55 -8.71
CA SER A 72 -15.76 5.46 -9.79
C SER A 72 -15.83 6.94 -9.34
N LEU A 73 -15.71 7.20 -8.03
CA LEU A 73 -15.64 8.56 -7.46
C LEU A 73 -14.22 9.13 -7.47
N ALA A 74 -13.20 8.29 -7.62
CA ALA A 74 -11.80 8.70 -7.58
C ALA A 74 -11.32 9.20 -8.94
N THR A 75 -10.57 10.30 -8.92
CA THR A 75 -9.83 10.81 -10.08
C THR A 75 -8.34 10.61 -9.89
N GLU A 76 -7.68 10.08 -10.91
CA GLU A 76 -6.25 9.80 -10.95
C GLU A 76 -5.67 10.36 -12.25
N ILE A 77 -4.59 11.12 -12.11
CA ILE A 77 -3.80 11.64 -13.23
C ILE A 77 -2.40 11.05 -13.06
N THR A 78 -1.95 10.28 -14.05
CA THR A 78 -0.62 9.66 -14.06
C THR A 78 0.17 10.18 -15.25
N VAL A 79 1.36 10.73 -14.99
CA VAL A 79 2.30 11.17 -16.02
C VAL A 79 3.62 10.44 -15.82
N ASN A 80 4.08 9.71 -16.83
CA ASN A 80 5.37 9.02 -16.77
C ASN A 80 6.48 9.93 -17.29
N TYR A 81 7.44 10.26 -16.43
CA TYR A 81 8.57 11.13 -16.76
C TYR A 81 9.91 10.38 -16.88
N THR A 82 9.92 9.04 -16.91
CA THR A 82 11.16 8.24 -16.92
C THR A 82 12.14 8.64 -18.02
N ASP A 83 11.65 8.92 -19.23
CA ASP A 83 12.51 9.22 -20.39
C ASP A 83 12.81 10.72 -20.55
N CYS A 84 12.54 11.54 -19.53
CA CYS A 84 12.70 12.99 -19.64
C CYS A 84 14.15 13.41 -19.86
N ASP A 85 15.10 12.74 -19.20
CA ASP A 85 16.54 12.99 -19.32
C ASP A 85 17.12 12.65 -20.70
N THR A 86 16.40 11.89 -21.53
CA THR A 86 16.79 11.56 -22.91
C THR A 86 16.53 12.69 -23.91
N LEU A 87 15.75 13.71 -23.52
CA LEU A 87 15.42 14.85 -24.36
C LEU A 87 16.62 15.79 -24.53
N THR A 88 16.58 16.63 -25.57
CA THR A 88 17.59 17.67 -25.76
C THR A 88 17.51 18.70 -24.62
N PRO A 89 18.61 18.95 -23.88
CA PRO A 89 18.56 19.83 -22.72
C PRO A 89 18.36 21.29 -23.11
N ALA A 90 17.44 21.96 -22.44
CA ALA A 90 17.30 23.40 -22.44
C ALA A 90 18.19 24.05 -21.37
N ALA A 91 18.67 25.27 -21.64
CA ALA A 91 19.56 25.99 -20.73
C ALA A 91 18.82 26.62 -19.53
N ASN A 92 17.54 26.95 -19.69
CA ASN A 92 16.72 27.57 -18.67
C ASN A 92 15.23 27.17 -18.81
N VAL A 93 14.44 27.54 -17.80
CA VAL A 93 12.99 27.22 -17.74
C VAL A 93 12.20 27.84 -18.90
N GLN A 94 12.58 29.02 -19.38
CA GLN A 94 11.85 29.69 -20.45
C GLN A 94 12.08 29.00 -21.79
N ASP A 95 13.31 28.57 -22.06
CA ASP A 95 13.64 27.77 -23.24
C ASP A 95 12.98 26.39 -23.19
N ALA A 96 12.93 25.78 -22.00
CA ALA A 96 12.23 24.51 -21.79
C ALA A 96 10.74 24.62 -22.10
N ARG A 97 10.09 25.72 -21.72
CA ARG A 97 8.68 26.00 -22.07
C ARG A 97 8.45 26.17 -23.56
N ASN A 98 9.46 26.58 -24.33
CA ASN A 98 9.33 26.70 -25.78
C ASN A 98 9.52 25.36 -26.50
N ASN A 99 10.18 24.39 -25.85
CA ASN A 99 10.54 23.08 -26.40
C ASN A 99 9.86 21.93 -25.64
N LEU A 100 8.58 22.09 -25.31
CA LEU A 100 7.76 21.05 -24.71
C LEU A 100 7.51 19.91 -25.71
N VAL A 101 7.69 18.67 -25.27
CA VAL A 101 7.41 17.46 -26.03
C VAL A 101 6.27 16.70 -25.38
N ASP A 102 5.41 16.04 -26.14
CA ASP A 102 4.33 15.23 -25.58
C ASP A 102 4.88 14.03 -24.81
N VAL A 103 4.33 13.78 -23.62
CA VAL A 103 4.69 12.61 -22.81
C VAL A 103 4.12 11.35 -23.48
N PRO A 104 4.93 10.30 -23.72
CA PRO A 104 4.47 9.11 -24.44
C PRO A 104 3.48 8.24 -23.63
N HIS A 105 3.64 8.22 -22.31
CA HIS A 105 2.87 7.36 -21.41
C HIS A 105 2.21 8.18 -20.31
N PHE A 106 0.94 8.49 -20.49
CA PHE A 106 0.10 9.15 -19.50
C PHE A 106 -1.28 8.49 -19.40
N ASN A 107 -1.97 8.71 -18.29
CA ASN A 107 -3.31 8.19 -18.07
C ASN A 107 -4.15 9.18 -17.27
N TYR A 108 -5.37 9.43 -17.73
CA TYR A 108 -6.38 10.21 -17.03
C TYR A 108 -7.56 9.31 -16.72
N ARG A 109 -7.75 8.99 -15.45
CA ARG A 109 -8.94 8.31 -14.96
C ARG A 109 -9.77 9.30 -14.17
N LEU A 110 -10.78 9.89 -14.80
CA LEU A 110 -11.67 10.85 -14.15
C LEU A 110 -12.83 10.15 -13.44
N ARG A 111 -13.36 10.77 -12.39
CA ARG A 111 -14.58 10.34 -11.71
C ARG A 111 -15.77 10.31 -12.68
N SER A 112 -16.71 9.40 -12.44
CA SER A 112 -17.84 9.16 -13.36
C SER A 112 -18.71 10.38 -13.65
N SER A 113 -18.86 11.32 -12.70
CA SER A 113 -19.65 12.54 -12.93
C SER A 113 -19.00 13.48 -13.95
N GLU A 114 -17.68 13.37 -14.14
CA GLU A 114 -16.89 14.24 -15.02
C GLU A 114 -16.28 13.45 -16.18
N SER A 115 -16.79 12.24 -16.48
CA SER A 115 -16.22 11.38 -17.53
C SER A 115 -16.29 11.98 -18.94
N GLY A 116 -17.15 12.98 -19.15
CA GLY A 116 -17.25 13.74 -20.39
C GLY A 116 -16.25 14.89 -20.52
N LYS A 117 -15.49 15.19 -19.46
CA LYS A 117 -14.41 16.18 -19.48
C LYS A 117 -13.13 15.52 -19.99
N GLN A 118 -12.32 16.29 -20.71
CA GLN A 118 -11.03 15.85 -21.22
C GLN A 118 -10.03 16.99 -21.12
N PRO A 119 -8.73 16.69 -20.94
CA PRO A 119 -7.71 17.71 -20.97
C PRO A 119 -7.69 18.38 -22.36
N SER A 120 -7.51 19.69 -22.37
CA SER A 120 -7.39 20.52 -23.57
C SER A 120 -6.14 20.20 -24.39
N GLN A 121 -5.08 19.74 -23.73
CA GLN A 121 -3.82 19.33 -24.32
C GLN A 121 -3.27 18.11 -23.58
N ASN A 122 -2.52 17.27 -24.31
CA ASN A 122 -1.80 16.15 -23.69
C ASN A 122 -0.74 16.67 -22.72
N PRO A 123 -0.36 15.89 -21.68
CA PRO A 123 0.79 16.24 -20.85
C PRO A 123 2.04 16.36 -21.69
N GLN A 124 2.83 17.37 -21.38
CA GLN A 124 4.09 17.66 -22.04
C GLN A 124 5.21 17.78 -21.02
N TYR A 125 6.43 17.53 -21.45
CA TYR A 125 7.62 17.66 -20.62
C TYR A 125 8.81 18.20 -21.40
N ALA A 126 9.74 18.80 -20.67
CA ALA A 126 11.00 19.29 -21.21
C ALA A 126 12.12 19.08 -20.19
N PHE A 127 13.32 18.79 -20.69
CA PHE A 127 14.50 18.58 -19.87
C PHE A 127 15.35 19.84 -19.80
N ILE A 128 15.76 20.20 -18.60
CA ILE A 128 16.66 21.32 -18.33
C ILE A 128 17.95 20.75 -17.79
N GLN A 129 19.07 21.17 -18.38
CA GLN A 129 20.39 20.89 -17.84
C GLN A 129 21.18 22.19 -17.65
N ASN A 130 21.38 22.57 -16.40
CA ASN A 130 22.18 23.73 -16.02
C ASN A 130 23.33 23.28 -15.12
N ASN A 131 24.47 22.95 -15.74
CA ASN A 131 25.65 22.47 -15.03
C ASN A 131 26.29 23.54 -14.11
N ASP A 132 26.03 24.81 -14.36
CA ASP A 132 26.55 25.94 -13.59
C ASP A 132 25.74 26.21 -12.31
N ASN A 133 24.60 25.52 -12.13
CA ASN A 133 23.80 25.67 -10.93
C ASN A 133 24.59 25.21 -9.68
N PRO A 134 24.74 26.06 -8.65
CA PRO A 134 25.41 25.68 -7.41
C PRO A 134 24.65 24.57 -6.67
N ASP A 135 23.33 24.50 -6.84
CA ASP A 135 22.51 23.41 -6.34
C ASP A 135 22.56 22.23 -7.32
N ILE A 136 23.23 21.15 -6.88
CA ILE A 136 23.40 19.92 -7.66
C ILE A 136 22.04 19.29 -8.01
N THR A 137 21.05 19.42 -7.12
CA THR A 137 19.70 18.86 -7.34
C THR A 137 18.92 19.63 -8.40
N ALA A 138 19.28 20.88 -8.65
CA ALA A 138 18.68 21.74 -9.65
C ALA A 138 19.49 21.80 -10.97
N ARG A 139 20.51 20.94 -11.12
CA ARG A 139 21.29 20.85 -12.38
C ARG A 139 20.55 20.11 -13.47
N SER A 140 19.79 19.08 -13.13
CA SER A 140 19.00 18.28 -14.05
C SER A 140 17.55 18.32 -13.60
N GLN A 141 16.68 18.95 -14.38
CA GLN A 141 15.29 19.13 -14.01
C GLN A 141 14.38 18.67 -15.15
N CYS A 142 13.29 18.01 -14.80
CA CYS A 142 12.21 17.72 -15.73
C CYS A 142 11.04 18.66 -15.43
N VAL A 143 10.70 19.52 -16.38
CA VAL A 143 9.51 20.37 -16.28
C VAL A 143 8.36 19.62 -16.92
N VAL A 144 7.33 19.32 -16.14
CA VAL A 144 6.12 18.63 -16.61
C VAL A 144 4.95 19.60 -16.59
N GLN A 145 4.26 19.72 -17.72
CA GLN A 145 3.04 20.49 -17.89
C GLN A 145 1.90 19.53 -18.17
N PHE A 146 0.79 19.66 -17.45
CA PHE A 146 -0.40 18.86 -17.65
C PHE A 146 -1.65 19.68 -17.36
N ASP A 147 -2.77 19.25 -17.92
CA ASP A 147 -4.04 19.95 -17.79
C ASP A 147 -4.95 19.24 -16.77
N VAL A 148 -5.65 20.03 -15.95
CA VAL A 148 -6.61 19.52 -14.98
C VAL A 148 -8.00 19.95 -15.48
N PRO A 149 -8.78 19.04 -16.08
CA PRO A 149 -9.93 19.42 -16.91
C PRO A 149 -11.16 19.91 -16.13
N TYR A 150 -11.16 19.79 -14.81
CA TYR A 150 -12.20 20.28 -13.92
C TYR A 150 -11.66 20.42 -12.48
N ASP A 151 -12.36 21.16 -11.62
CA ASP A 151 -11.93 21.38 -10.24
C ASP A 151 -11.95 20.10 -9.39
N LEU A 152 -10.80 19.76 -8.80
CA LEU A 152 -10.66 18.59 -7.92
C LEU A 152 -11.10 18.94 -6.49
N ASP A 153 -11.96 18.11 -5.90
CA ASP A 153 -12.33 18.22 -4.50
C ASP A 153 -11.15 17.85 -3.57
N ALA A 154 -11.10 18.47 -2.38
CA ALA A 154 -10.13 18.09 -1.35
C ALA A 154 -10.42 16.66 -0.82
N SER A 155 -9.43 15.83 -0.47
CA SER A 155 -7.98 16.07 -0.38
C SER A 155 -7.24 15.58 -1.62
N ILE A 156 -6.33 16.40 -2.14
CA ILE A 156 -5.44 16.02 -3.25
C ILE A 156 -4.19 15.37 -2.67
N LEU A 157 -3.83 14.20 -3.18
CA LEU A 157 -2.65 13.45 -2.76
C LEU A 157 -1.70 13.29 -3.95
N PHE A 158 -0.42 13.59 -3.73
CA PHE A 158 0.63 13.45 -4.74
C PHE A 158 1.44 12.18 -4.46
N TYR A 159 1.56 11.31 -5.45
CA TYR A 159 2.31 10.06 -5.35
C TYR A 159 3.32 9.95 -6.48
N TYR A 160 4.50 9.41 -6.16
CA TYR A 160 5.41 8.90 -7.16
C TYR A 160 5.18 7.39 -7.33
N LYS A 161 5.35 6.90 -8.55
CA LYS A 161 5.12 5.49 -8.91
C LYS A 161 6.39 4.90 -9.50
N LEU A 162 6.90 3.85 -8.87
CA LEU A 162 8.05 3.09 -9.37
C LEU A 162 7.56 1.74 -9.92
N THR A 163 7.89 1.46 -11.17
CA THR A 163 7.67 0.14 -11.79
C THR A 163 8.98 -0.63 -11.85
N ASN A 164 8.92 -1.96 -11.81
CA ASN A 164 10.10 -2.83 -11.85
C ASN A 164 11.10 -2.60 -10.68
N PHE A 165 10.60 -2.13 -9.54
CA PHE A 165 11.37 -1.94 -8.31
C PHE A 165 10.91 -2.92 -7.22
N PHE A 166 11.71 -3.95 -6.95
CA PHE A 166 11.31 -5.11 -6.14
C PHE A 166 11.53 -4.91 -4.63
N GLN A 167 10.78 -3.98 -4.03
CA GLN A 167 10.83 -3.74 -2.58
C GLN A 167 10.43 -4.97 -1.74
N ASN A 168 9.64 -5.88 -2.31
CA ASN A 168 9.19 -7.12 -1.66
C ASN A 168 10.23 -8.25 -1.65
N HIS A 169 11.40 -8.06 -2.26
CA HIS A 169 12.44 -9.08 -2.25
C HIS A 169 12.89 -9.39 -0.81
N ARG A 170 12.90 -10.67 -0.42
CA ARG A 170 13.16 -11.10 0.98
C ARG A 170 14.37 -10.42 1.61
N ARG A 171 15.49 -10.36 0.88
CA ARG A 171 16.72 -9.71 1.38
C ARG A 171 16.55 -8.20 1.52
N TYR A 172 15.80 -7.56 0.62
CA TYR A 172 15.58 -6.12 0.63
C TYR A 172 14.75 -5.71 1.85
N VAL A 173 13.60 -6.37 2.06
CA VAL A 173 12.70 -6.11 3.20
C VAL A 173 13.41 -6.25 4.55
N GLN A 174 14.35 -7.18 4.65
CA GLN A 174 15.09 -7.43 5.88
C GLN A 174 16.28 -6.46 6.07
N SER A 175 16.72 -5.76 5.02
CA SER A 175 17.97 -5.00 5.04
C SER A 175 17.82 -3.60 5.64
N TYR A 176 17.63 -3.57 6.96
CA TYR A 176 17.70 -2.40 7.83
C TYR A 176 18.00 -2.83 9.27
N ASP A 177 18.45 -1.88 10.11
CA ASP A 177 18.65 -2.10 11.55
C ASP A 177 17.63 -1.28 12.34
N SER A 178 16.76 -1.96 13.10
CA SER A 178 15.68 -1.29 13.85
C SER A 178 16.20 -0.44 15.00
N ASP A 179 17.31 -0.81 15.63
CA ASP A 179 17.81 -0.11 16.81
C ASP A 179 18.59 1.14 16.41
N GLN A 180 19.31 1.09 15.28
CA GLN A 180 19.91 2.26 14.64
C GLN A 180 18.85 3.31 14.31
N LEU A 181 17.73 2.90 13.71
CA LEU A 181 16.66 3.84 13.33
C LEU A 181 15.92 4.43 14.54
N LYS A 182 15.92 3.74 15.70
CA LYS A 182 15.44 4.32 16.98
C LYS A 182 16.44 5.31 17.60
N GLY A 183 17.56 5.60 16.94
CA GLY A 183 18.62 6.48 17.44
C GLY A 183 19.59 5.81 18.43
N GLN A 184 19.59 4.48 18.55
CA GLN A 184 20.56 3.78 19.39
C GLN A 184 21.91 3.66 18.67
N ASN A 185 23.00 3.88 19.41
CA ASN A 185 24.35 3.70 18.87
C ASN A 185 24.64 2.20 18.66
N ARG A 186 24.95 1.79 17.43
CA ARG A 186 25.27 0.41 17.05
C ARG A 186 26.73 0.30 16.64
N SER A 187 27.42 -0.72 17.13
CA SER A 187 28.82 -0.95 16.77
C SER A 187 28.95 -1.49 15.34
N ILE A 188 30.12 -1.31 14.74
CA ILE A 188 30.46 -1.85 13.40
C ILE A 188 30.22 -3.37 13.35
N HIS A 189 30.65 -4.09 14.39
CA HIS A 189 30.48 -5.53 14.51
C HIS A 189 29.02 -5.95 14.53
N ASP A 190 28.16 -5.19 15.23
CA ASP A 190 26.73 -5.49 15.30
C ASP A 190 26.04 -5.29 13.95
N LEU A 191 26.38 -4.21 13.25
CA LEU A 191 25.81 -3.91 11.93
C LEU A 191 26.28 -4.90 10.85
N GLN A 192 27.55 -5.32 10.92
CA GLN A 192 28.11 -6.33 10.03
C GLN A 192 27.53 -7.71 10.28
N ASN A 193 27.17 -8.08 11.51
CA ASN A 193 26.55 -9.38 11.80
C ASN A 193 25.02 -9.37 11.68
N GLY A 194 24.42 -8.17 11.65
CA GLY A 194 22.98 -7.98 11.53
C GLY A 194 22.44 -8.07 10.11
N ASN A 195 21.25 -7.48 9.92
CA ASN A 195 20.50 -7.59 8.67
C ASN A 195 20.88 -6.53 7.61
N CYS A 196 21.70 -5.53 7.96
CA CYS A 196 22.10 -4.45 7.06
C CYS A 196 23.05 -4.85 5.92
N LYS A 197 23.40 -6.14 5.77
CA LYS A 197 24.20 -6.62 4.64
C LYS A 197 23.51 -6.37 3.30
N PRO A 198 24.24 -5.98 2.24
CA PRO A 198 25.68 -5.75 2.18
C PRO A 198 26.10 -4.33 2.62
N VAL A 199 25.16 -3.40 2.81
CA VAL A 199 25.42 -1.96 3.03
C VAL A 199 25.44 -1.63 4.53
N ALA A 200 26.33 -2.29 5.27
CA ALA A 200 26.49 -2.07 6.71
C ALA A 200 27.64 -1.09 7.03
N THR A 201 28.75 -1.18 6.29
CA THR A 201 30.00 -0.47 6.62
C THR A 201 30.75 -0.06 5.36
N THR A 202 31.38 1.13 5.39
CA THR A 202 32.29 1.64 4.34
C THR A 202 33.53 2.22 4.99
N ASN A 203 34.73 1.85 4.52
CA ASN A 203 36.02 2.35 5.02
C ASN A 203 36.14 2.31 6.57
N ASP A 204 35.82 1.17 7.17
CA ASP A 204 35.80 0.96 8.64
C ASP A 204 34.90 1.92 9.42
N ARG A 205 33.87 2.47 8.77
CA ARG A 205 32.83 3.28 9.40
C ARG A 205 31.46 2.64 9.21
N ALA A 206 30.64 2.72 10.26
CA ALA A 206 29.23 2.35 10.19
C ALA A 206 28.47 3.30 9.25
N ILE A 207 27.67 2.77 8.34
CA ILE A 207 26.78 3.56 7.49
C ILE A 207 25.52 3.92 8.30
N TYR A 208 25.11 5.19 8.27
CA TYR A 208 23.88 5.66 8.90
C TYR A 208 23.02 6.44 7.90
N PRO A 209 21.76 6.03 7.67
CA PRO A 209 21.15 4.73 7.99
C PRO A 209 21.73 3.57 7.15
N CYS A 210 21.87 2.37 7.74
CA CYS A 210 22.37 1.18 7.04
C CYS A 210 21.29 0.38 6.31
N GLY A 211 21.73 -0.45 5.36
CA GLY A 211 20.88 -1.40 4.66
C GLY A 211 20.37 -0.93 3.29
N LEU A 212 19.84 -1.88 2.52
CA LEU A 212 19.42 -1.65 1.13
C LEU A 212 18.23 -0.70 1.02
N ILE A 213 17.32 -0.71 1.99
CA ILE A 213 16.11 0.12 1.96
C ILE A 213 16.49 1.60 1.96
N ALA A 214 17.34 2.00 2.92
CA ALA A 214 17.74 3.40 3.05
C ALA A 214 18.74 3.82 1.96
N ASN A 215 19.61 2.92 1.51
CA ASN A 215 20.57 3.20 0.44
C ASN A 215 19.92 3.42 -0.94
N SER A 216 18.74 2.84 -1.17
CA SER A 216 17.98 2.98 -2.42
C SER A 216 16.75 3.87 -2.24
N LEU A 217 16.80 4.80 -1.28
CA LEU A 217 15.76 5.79 -1.09
C LEU A 217 15.60 6.60 -2.37
N PHE A 218 14.34 6.74 -2.81
CA PHE A 218 13.98 7.58 -3.93
C PHE A 218 14.36 9.05 -3.65
N ASN A 219 15.05 9.69 -4.59
CA ASN A 219 15.73 10.96 -4.37
C ASN A 219 15.29 12.10 -5.31
N ASP A 220 14.31 11.88 -6.19
CA ASP A 220 13.76 12.99 -6.97
C ASP A 220 13.00 13.93 -6.03
N THR A 221 13.16 15.23 -6.27
CA THR A 221 12.48 16.29 -5.54
C THR A 221 11.41 16.91 -6.43
N PHE A 222 10.20 17.04 -5.89
CA PHE A 222 9.07 17.64 -6.59
C PHE A 222 8.83 19.05 -6.06
N SER A 223 8.72 20.02 -6.96
CA SER A 223 8.31 21.38 -6.63
C SER A 223 6.78 21.50 -6.52
N ASN A 224 6.31 22.58 -5.91
CA ASN A 224 4.89 22.92 -5.91
C ASN A 224 4.39 23.21 -7.33
N LEU A 225 3.12 22.93 -7.59
CA LEU A 225 2.54 23.15 -8.92
C LEU A 225 2.24 24.63 -9.14
N THR A 226 2.60 25.15 -10.30
CA THR A 226 2.33 26.53 -10.68
C THR A 226 1.25 26.58 -11.75
N LEU A 227 0.23 27.41 -11.54
CA LEU A 227 -0.82 27.63 -12.52
C LEU A 227 -0.30 28.55 -13.63
N LEU A 228 -0.28 28.04 -14.86
CA LEU A 228 0.26 28.77 -16.02
C LEU A 228 -0.71 29.82 -16.58
N ASN A 229 -2.03 29.60 -16.45
CA ASN A 229 -3.08 30.50 -16.98
C ASN A 229 -3.99 31.04 -15.86
N PRO A 230 -3.50 31.94 -14.99
CA PRO A 230 -4.31 32.50 -13.93
C PRO A 230 -5.32 33.52 -14.46
N SER A 231 -6.59 33.44 -14.03
CA SER A 231 -7.63 34.42 -14.40
C SER A 231 -7.38 35.84 -13.88
N ALA A 232 -6.54 36.01 -12.85
CA ALA A 232 -6.28 37.28 -12.17
C ALA A 232 -4.87 37.85 -12.41
N GLY A 233 -4.13 37.35 -13.41
CA GLY A 233 -2.83 37.90 -13.83
C GLY A 233 -1.65 37.68 -12.87
N SER A 234 -1.87 37.09 -11.69
CA SER A 234 -0.80 36.66 -10.77
C SER A 234 -0.64 35.14 -10.82
N PRO A 235 0.59 34.61 -10.89
CA PRO A 235 0.82 33.17 -10.86
C PRO A 235 0.36 32.61 -9.51
N SER A 236 -0.62 31.70 -9.54
CA SER A 236 -1.09 30.99 -8.36
C SER A 236 -0.33 29.68 -8.23
N THR A 237 0.25 29.44 -7.05
CA THR A 237 0.92 28.17 -6.74
C THR A 237 0.00 27.31 -5.88
N TYR A 238 -0.08 26.02 -6.17
CA TYR A 238 -0.72 25.04 -5.30
C TYR A 238 0.35 24.41 -4.41
N ASP A 239 0.31 24.76 -3.13
CA ASP A 239 1.32 24.33 -2.15
C ASP A 239 0.98 22.97 -1.56
N PHE A 240 1.84 21.96 -1.84
CA PHE A 240 1.75 20.67 -1.19
C PHE A 240 2.48 20.67 0.15
N THR A 241 1.96 19.91 1.12
CA THR A 241 2.65 19.65 2.38
C THR A 241 3.32 18.30 2.35
N ALA A 242 4.61 18.25 2.71
CA ALA A 242 5.33 17.00 2.98
C ALA A 242 5.11 16.51 4.42
N ASN A 243 4.36 17.24 5.25
CA ASN A 243 4.06 16.87 6.63
C ASN A 243 2.79 16.02 6.71
N GLY A 244 2.77 15.03 7.60
CA GLY A 244 1.59 14.18 7.82
C GLY A 244 1.38 13.09 6.76
N ILE A 245 2.37 12.84 5.90
CA ILE A 245 2.32 11.81 4.85
C ILE A 245 2.68 10.40 5.37
N ALA A 246 3.37 10.32 6.50
CA ALA A 246 3.70 9.05 7.16
C ALA A 246 2.62 8.65 8.16
N TRP A 247 2.45 7.33 8.36
CA TRP A 247 1.53 6.80 9.36
C TRP A 247 1.85 7.36 10.75
N ASN A 248 0.82 7.82 11.47
CA ASN A 248 0.97 8.44 12.79
C ASN A 248 1.71 7.56 13.81
N GLY A 249 1.63 6.23 13.69
CA GLY A 249 2.34 5.28 14.53
C GLY A 249 3.84 5.13 14.21
N GLU A 250 4.24 5.29 12.95
CA GLU A 250 5.64 5.16 12.52
C GLU A 250 6.49 6.32 13.04
N ARG A 251 5.93 7.54 13.09
CA ARG A 251 6.60 8.72 13.66
C ARG A 251 7.03 8.56 15.12
N LYS A 252 6.45 7.61 15.87
CA LYS A 252 6.84 7.35 17.26
C LYS A 252 8.01 6.36 17.39
N LYS A 253 8.34 5.65 16.31
CA LYS A 253 9.41 4.64 16.30
C LYS A 253 10.77 5.22 15.93
N TYR A 254 10.78 6.38 15.29
CA TYR A 254 11.93 7.06 14.71
C TYR A 254 12.06 8.46 15.28
#